data_AF-A0A4R0RBW8-F1
#
_entry.id   AF-A0A4R0RBW8-F1
#
_cell.length_a   1.000
_cell.length_b   1.000
_cell.length_c   1.000
_cell.angle_alpha   90.00
_cell.angle_beta   90.00
_cell.angle_gamma   90.00
#
_symmetry.space_group_name_H-M   'P 1'
#
loop_
_entity.id
_entity.type
_entity.pdbx_description
1 polymer ?
#
loop_
_entity_poly.entity_id
_entity_poly.type
_entity_poly.pdbx_seq_one_letter_code
_entity_poly.pdbx_strand_id
1 'polypeptide(L)'
;MDNDVGEEITFSAIFPLPFRVLVLAGLGILAWATNLHGLALAGIDTASAMHLESRHRSTKSDRRRDSPLPTQQRAGWKQVAHPATFYKPVYLLSSQWILITGVAWLLYRIATSGSLGLVDVFRYIPAVTGLFMFMLLVSPFDAFARQERDAFLQAVFRCLFAPSGQPVHFSDVVLADVFTSYAKVIGDIWLSLCMLLPHGSLLVQPRYAGWTRWILPTLMSLPSAVRFRQCIIDYRVPGNRLRRPLYNAIKYASAFPVIYLSAAQRLVPSDVPPTLDLQGSWLQTHPLFRLWLFAAAVNSLYSFWWDVTHDWGFDLLSFRGQSGLASKNVMRSPPRRLLLAKKHSLSDDIEDISNEELNTPRSPIYHEPRRHAFGLRPTLLFPLPVYPFAILVDLVLRLTWSVKLSSHLHLKTEGDLLIFWIEMAELVRRWMWLFLRVEWEVVKERGSNRSRRPSYSETSFNGFPSPGTPGTMGSAMPEEYEMSQGTSSQLPRA
;
A
#
# COMPACT_ATOMS: atom_id res chain seq x y z
N MET A 1 -36.72 16.34 14.43
CA MET A 1 -36.67 15.67 13.11
C MET A 1 -36.73 16.72 12.02
N ASP A 2 -37.73 17.62 12.00
CA ASP A 2 -37.83 18.66 10.95
C ASP A 2 -36.63 19.66 10.90
N ASN A 3 -36.01 19.99 12.04
CA ASN A 3 -34.84 20.86 12.06
C ASN A 3 -33.57 20.19 11.49
N ASP A 4 -33.44 18.87 11.62
CA ASP A 4 -32.24 18.10 11.20
C ASP A 4 -32.21 17.96 9.67
N VAL A 5 -33.37 17.62 9.08
CA VAL A 5 -33.55 17.55 7.62
C VAL A 5 -33.29 18.92 6.96
N GLY A 6 -33.72 20.00 7.60
CA GLY A 6 -33.46 21.36 7.13
C GLY A 6 -31.96 21.72 7.14
N GLU A 7 -31.23 21.34 8.19
CA GLU A 7 -29.78 21.56 8.30
C GLU A 7 -28.99 20.76 7.27
N GLU A 8 -29.41 19.54 6.95
CA GLU A 8 -28.73 18.67 5.98
C GLU A 8 -28.91 19.12 4.54
N ILE A 9 -30.14 19.48 4.16
CA ILE A 9 -30.40 20.06 2.83
C ILE A 9 -29.60 21.35 2.68
N THR A 10 -29.49 22.13 3.76
CA THR A 10 -28.65 23.34 3.81
C THR A 10 -27.17 22.98 3.67
N PHE A 11 -26.67 21.95 4.33
CA PHE A 11 -25.28 21.48 4.19
C PHE A 11 -24.99 20.98 2.77
N SER A 12 -25.91 20.24 2.16
CA SER A 12 -25.78 19.74 0.78
C SER A 12 -25.90 20.84 -0.26
N ALA A 13 -26.66 21.89 0.02
CA ALA A 13 -26.65 23.11 -0.79
C ALA A 13 -25.32 23.86 -0.70
N ILE A 14 -24.75 23.99 0.50
CA ILE A 14 -23.49 24.71 0.76
C ILE A 14 -22.27 23.93 0.23
N PHE A 15 -22.26 22.61 0.42
CA PHE A 15 -21.16 21.74 0.09
C PHE A 15 -21.68 20.45 -0.57
N PRO A 16 -22.02 20.51 -1.86
CA PRO A 16 -22.64 19.39 -2.56
C PRO A 16 -21.65 18.25 -2.81
N LEU A 17 -22.19 17.05 -3.01
CA LEU A 17 -21.42 15.80 -3.14
C LEU A 17 -20.24 15.86 -4.13
N PRO A 18 -20.34 16.48 -5.33
CA PRO A 18 -19.22 16.57 -6.25
C PRO A 18 -18.00 17.31 -5.66
N PHE A 19 -18.22 18.39 -4.88
CA PHE A 19 -17.13 19.10 -4.22
C PHE A 19 -16.54 18.28 -3.07
N ARG A 20 -17.35 17.51 -2.34
CA ARG A 20 -16.86 16.58 -1.29
C ARG A 20 -15.87 15.58 -1.87
N VAL A 21 -16.22 14.97 -3.00
CA VAL A 21 -15.36 14.02 -3.72
C VAL A 21 -14.06 14.68 -4.18
N LEU A 22 -14.12 15.89 -4.77
CA LEU A 22 -12.93 16.62 -5.19
C LEU A 22 -12.02 16.96 -4.01
N VAL A 23 -12.58 17.38 -2.86
CA VAL A 23 -11.80 17.64 -1.65
C VAL A 23 -11.13 16.36 -1.12
N LEU A 24 -11.85 15.25 -1.05
CA LEU A 24 -11.29 13.95 -0.60
C LEU A 24 -10.18 13.44 -1.52
N ALA A 25 -10.29 13.66 -2.83
CA ALA A 25 -9.21 13.36 -3.76
C ALA A 25 -7.96 14.23 -3.49
N GLY A 26 -8.15 15.54 -3.27
CA GLY A 26 -7.07 16.47 -2.93
C GLY A 26 -6.38 16.14 -1.61
N LEU A 27 -7.15 15.77 -0.59
CA LEU A 27 -6.64 15.30 0.70
C LEU A 27 -5.82 14.00 0.55
N GLY A 28 -6.18 13.12 -0.37
CA GLY A 28 -5.38 11.94 -0.70
C GLY A 28 -4.00 12.27 -1.26
N ILE A 29 -3.94 13.23 -2.19
CA ILE A 29 -2.68 13.70 -2.77
C ILE A 29 -1.82 14.35 -1.68
N LEU A 30 -2.42 15.14 -0.79
CA LEU A 30 -1.74 15.75 0.35
C LEU A 30 -1.22 14.70 1.34
N ALA A 31 -2.05 13.72 1.68
CA ALA A 31 -1.68 12.60 2.55
C ALA A 31 -0.50 11.82 1.95
N TRP A 32 -0.49 11.61 0.64
CA TRP A 32 0.64 11.00 -0.04
C TRP A 32 1.91 11.86 0.02
N ALA A 33 1.82 13.16 -0.24
CA ALA A 33 2.96 14.08 -0.13
C ALA A 33 3.56 14.12 1.28
N THR A 34 2.70 14.17 2.30
CA THR A 34 3.11 14.18 3.72
C THR A 34 3.71 12.85 4.16
N ASN A 35 3.21 11.72 3.64
CA ASN A 35 3.84 10.42 3.85
C ASN A 35 5.28 10.38 3.32
N LEU A 36 5.49 10.80 2.06
CA LEU A 36 6.82 10.84 1.46
C LEU A 36 7.77 11.78 2.21
N HIS A 37 7.26 12.94 2.63
CA HIS A 37 8.04 13.92 3.39
C HIS A 37 8.36 13.43 4.80
N GLY A 38 7.39 12.92 5.54
CA GLY A 38 7.58 12.42 6.90
C GLY A 38 8.54 11.23 6.96
N LEU A 39 8.47 10.33 5.99
CA LEU A 39 9.43 9.23 5.88
C LEU A 39 10.84 9.73 5.55
N ALA A 40 10.98 10.76 4.70
CA ALA A 40 12.27 11.38 4.42
C ALA A 40 12.85 12.08 5.66
N LEU A 41 12.02 12.75 6.47
CA LEU A 41 12.42 13.36 7.74
C LEU A 41 12.86 12.31 8.77
N ALA A 42 12.24 11.13 8.75
CA ALA A 42 12.65 9.99 9.59
C ALA A 42 13.93 9.28 9.10
N GLY A 43 14.57 9.77 8.02
CA GLY A 43 15.77 9.15 7.44
C GLY A 43 15.49 7.81 6.75
N ILE A 44 14.24 7.53 6.41
CA ILE A 44 13.83 6.30 5.71
C ILE A 44 13.89 6.57 4.20
N ASP A 45 14.74 5.83 3.48
CA ASP A 45 14.84 5.92 2.02
C ASP A 45 13.63 5.27 1.34
N THR A 46 12.60 6.09 1.16
CA THR A 46 11.35 5.72 0.48
C THR A 46 11.54 5.39 -0.98
N ALA A 47 12.51 6.02 -1.65
CA ALA A 47 12.74 5.83 -3.06
C ALA A 47 13.33 4.45 -3.35
N SER A 48 14.23 3.97 -2.49
CA SER A 48 14.69 2.58 -2.54
C SER A 48 13.59 1.61 -2.11
N ALA A 49 12.92 1.85 -0.99
CA ALA A 49 11.91 0.93 -0.42
C ALA A 49 10.70 0.71 -1.36
N MET A 50 10.30 1.74 -2.11
CA MET A 50 9.20 1.66 -3.07
C MET A 50 9.69 1.54 -4.53
N HIS A 51 10.99 1.34 -4.75
CA HIS A 51 11.63 1.29 -6.08
C HIS A 51 11.27 2.48 -6.99
N LEU A 52 11.14 3.68 -6.44
CA LEU A 52 10.83 4.91 -7.19
C LEU A 52 12.03 5.38 -8.04
N GLU A 53 13.26 4.95 -7.72
CA GLU A 53 14.48 5.41 -8.40
C GLU A 53 14.65 4.90 -9.83
N SER A 54 14.24 3.66 -10.13
CA SER A 54 14.36 3.07 -11.48
C SER A 54 13.58 3.88 -12.51
N ARG A 55 12.48 4.49 -12.06
CA ARG A 55 11.56 5.32 -12.84
C ARG A 55 12.12 6.70 -13.20
N HIS A 56 12.73 7.39 -12.22
CA HIS A 56 13.30 8.73 -12.45
C HIS A 56 14.59 8.67 -13.31
N ARG A 57 15.27 7.51 -13.33
CA ARG A 57 16.48 7.29 -14.13
C ARG A 57 16.17 7.04 -15.61
N SER A 58 15.12 6.26 -15.91
CA SER A 58 14.69 5.95 -17.29
C SER A 58 14.29 7.21 -18.07
N THR A 59 13.70 8.20 -17.41
CA THR A 59 13.21 9.43 -18.04
C THR A 59 14.30 10.49 -18.22
N LYS A 60 15.27 10.58 -17.29
CA LYS A 60 16.46 11.42 -17.47
C LYS A 60 17.39 10.92 -18.58
N SER A 61 17.45 9.60 -18.81
CA SER A 61 18.22 9.07 -19.95
C SER A 61 17.58 9.38 -21.30
N ASP A 62 16.24 9.43 -21.39
CA ASP A 62 15.55 9.80 -22.63
C ASP A 62 15.71 11.29 -22.95
N ARG A 63 15.63 12.19 -21.95
CA ARG A 63 15.88 13.64 -22.16
C ARG A 63 17.34 13.99 -22.50
N ARG A 64 18.30 13.09 -22.28
CA ARG A 64 19.73 13.31 -22.59
C ARG A 64 20.16 12.74 -23.95
N ARG A 65 19.28 12.07 -24.70
CA ARG A 65 19.63 11.54 -26.03
C ARG A 65 19.66 12.59 -27.15
N ASP A 66 19.25 13.83 -26.88
CA ASP A 66 19.18 14.90 -27.88
C ASP A 66 20.45 15.78 -27.97
N SER A 67 21.53 15.44 -27.26
CA SER A 67 22.83 16.13 -27.40
C SER A 67 23.79 15.34 -28.30
N PRO A 68 24.20 15.84 -29.48
CA PRO A 68 24.97 15.08 -30.49
C PRO A 68 26.47 14.94 -30.17
N LEU A 69 26.91 15.17 -28.93
CA LEU A 69 28.32 15.07 -28.55
C LEU A 69 28.58 13.83 -27.68
N PRO A 70 29.52 12.94 -28.09
CA PRO A 70 29.87 11.76 -27.32
C PRO A 70 30.78 12.17 -26.17
N THR A 71 30.21 12.70 -25.08
CA THR A 71 30.95 12.82 -23.83
C THR A 71 31.10 11.44 -23.22
N GLN A 72 32.32 10.89 -23.24
CA GLN A 72 32.74 9.77 -22.42
C GLN A 72 32.26 9.97 -20.98
N GLN A 73 31.21 9.24 -20.57
CA GLN A 73 30.81 9.17 -19.18
C GLN A 73 31.87 8.36 -18.44
N ARG A 74 32.84 9.07 -17.84
CA ARG A 74 33.50 8.58 -16.62
C ARG A 74 32.38 8.09 -15.70
N ALA A 75 32.47 6.85 -15.25
CA ALA A 75 31.62 6.26 -14.23
C ALA A 75 31.83 7.01 -12.90
N GLY A 76 31.29 8.22 -12.81
CA GLY A 76 31.37 9.10 -11.67
C GLY A 76 30.12 8.94 -10.80
N TRP A 77 30.35 8.59 -9.54
CA TRP A 77 29.52 8.94 -8.38
C TRP A 77 28.01 8.94 -8.61
N LYS A 78 27.34 7.86 -8.20
CA LYS A 78 25.87 7.78 -8.15
C LYS A 78 25.34 8.96 -7.34
N GLN A 79 24.84 10.01 -8.00
CA GLN A 79 24.00 11.02 -7.36
C GLN A 79 22.75 10.31 -6.85
N VAL A 80 22.73 9.96 -5.56
CA VAL A 80 21.50 9.62 -4.85
C VAL A 80 20.63 10.87 -4.94
N ALA A 81 19.48 10.75 -5.62
CA ALA A 81 18.59 11.89 -5.79
C ALA A 81 18.16 12.39 -4.41
N HIS A 82 18.30 13.69 -4.15
CA HIS A 82 17.91 14.26 -2.86
C HIS A 82 16.43 13.90 -2.57
N PRO A 83 16.07 13.45 -1.34
CA PRO A 83 14.71 12.99 -1.01
C PRO A 83 13.60 13.97 -1.39
N ALA A 84 13.92 15.28 -1.34
CA ALA A 84 13.02 16.36 -1.78
C ALA A 84 12.55 16.28 -3.23
N THR A 85 13.25 15.55 -4.09
CA THR A 85 12.87 15.37 -5.51
C THR A 85 11.55 14.63 -5.64
N PHE A 86 11.19 13.78 -4.66
CA PHE A 86 10.00 12.94 -4.73
C PHE A 86 8.76 13.58 -4.10
N TYR A 87 8.89 14.29 -2.97
CA TYR A 87 7.72 14.87 -2.30
C TYR A 87 7.37 16.28 -2.77
N LYS A 88 8.33 17.11 -3.20
CA LYS A 88 8.06 18.50 -3.63
C LYS A 88 7.09 18.59 -4.82
N PRO A 89 7.24 17.78 -5.90
CA PRO A 89 6.29 17.81 -7.01
C PRO A 89 4.87 17.41 -6.60
N VAL A 90 4.74 16.48 -5.66
CA VAL A 90 3.43 16.02 -5.14
C VAL A 90 2.77 17.11 -4.27
N TYR A 91 3.54 17.84 -3.45
CA TYR A 91 3.00 19.02 -2.74
C TYR A 91 2.53 20.10 -3.71
N LEU A 92 3.28 20.36 -4.78
CA LEU A 92 2.87 21.31 -5.80
C LEU A 92 1.53 20.88 -6.42
N LEU A 93 1.41 19.61 -6.82
CA LEU A 93 0.17 19.05 -7.37
C LEU A 93 -0.99 19.17 -6.37
N SER A 94 -0.76 18.85 -5.10
CA SER A 94 -1.76 18.99 -4.04
C SER A 94 -2.21 20.44 -3.85
N SER A 95 -1.27 21.39 -3.80
CA SER A 95 -1.57 22.82 -3.65
C SER A 95 -2.39 23.36 -4.83
N GLN A 96 -2.05 22.94 -6.05
CA GLN A 96 -2.79 23.29 -7.26
C GLN A 96 -4.20 22.71 -7.24
N TRP A 97 -4.35 21.44 -6.86
CA TRP A 97 -5.64 20.79 -6.74
C TRP A 97 -6.56 21.49 -5.73
N ILE A 98 -6.03 21.79 -4.54
CA ILE A 98 -6.76 22.50 -3.48
C ILE A 98 -7.15 23.90 -3.94
N LEU A 99 -6.24 24.63 -4.61
CA LEU A 99 -6.52 25.97 -5.11
C LEU A 99 -7.65 25.97 -6.15
N ILE A 100 -7.57 25.11 -7.18
CA ILE A 100 -8.60 25.04 -8.22
C ILE A 100 -9.95 24.66 -7.62
N THR A 101 -9.97 23.63 -6.76
CA THR A 101 -11.21 23.18 -6.09
C THR A 101 -11.79 24.27 -5.19
N GLY A 102 -10.94 24.95 -4.42
CA GLY A 102 -11.34 26.02 -3.49
C GLY A 102 -11.89 27.26 -4.22
N VAL A 103 -11.25 27.67 -5.32
CA VAL A 103 -11.75 28.76 -6.17
C VAL A 103 -13.08 28.38 -6.81
N ALA A 104 -13.20 27.19 -7.38
CA ALA A 104 -14.45 26.71 -7.96
C ALA A 104 -15.59 26.64 -6.93
N TRP A 105 -15.30 26.15 -5.72
CA TRP A 105 -16.27 26.12 -4.64
C TRP A 105 -16.67 27.52 -4.19
N LEU A 106 -15.71 28.47 -4.08
CA LEU A 106 -16.02 29.85 -3.73
C LEU A 106 -16.92 30.51 -4.79
N LEU A 107 -16.62 30.32 -6.08
CA LEU A 107 -17.47 30.80 -7.18
C LEU A 107 -18.88 30.22 -7.09
N TYR A 108 -19.00 28.93 -6.82
CA TYR A 108 -20.29 28.28 -6.58
C TYR A 108 -21.04 28.88 -5.38
N ARG A 109 -20.35 29.16 -4.27
CA ARG A 109 -20.95 29.76 -3.07
C ARG A 109 -21.45 31.18 -3.32
N ILE A 110 -20.68 31.98 -4.04
CA ILE A 110 -21.08 33.34 -4.42
C ILE A 110 -22.30 33.28 -5.35
N ALA A 111 -22.28 32.40 -6.36
CA ALA A 111 -23.35 32.28 -7.34
C ALA A 111 -24.68 31.78 -6.74
N THR A 112 -24.62 30.82 -5.82
CA THR A 112 -25.82 30.27 -5.17
C THR A 112 -26.33 31.15 -4.02
N SER A 113 -25.46 31.93 -3.38
CA SER A 113 -25.76 32.76 -2.20
C SER A 113 -26.49 31.99 -1.07
N GLY A 114 -26.33 30.65 -1.02
CA GLY A 114 -27.02 29.77 -0.07
C GLY A 114 -28.50 29.50 -0.39
N SER A 115 -29.02 29.97 -1.52
CA SER A 115 -30.41 29.72 -1.92
C SER A 115 -30.58 28.34 -2.57
N LEU A 116 -31.60 27.59 -2.14
CA LEU A 116 -31.86 26.22 -2.60
C LEU A 116 -32.24 26.15 -4.08
N GLY A 117 -32.97 27.15 -4.59
CA GLY A 117 -33.45 27.18 -5.98
C GLY A 117 -32.34 27.44 -7.02
N LEU A 118 -31.23 28.07 -6.63
CA LEU A 118 -30.11 28.36 -7.54
C LEU A 118 -29.09 27.22 -7.61
N VAL A 119 -29.11 26.28 -6.66
CA VAL A 119 -28.16 25.15 -6.58
C VAL A 119 -28.15 24.33 -7.86
N ASP A 120 -29.32 23.95 -8.37
CA ASP A 120 -29.44 23.14 -9.58
C ASP A 120 -29.15 23.95 -10.86
N VAL A 121 -29.33 25.28 -10.84
CA VAL A 121 -28.94 26.16 -11.95
C VAL A 121 -27.42 26.21 -12.07
N PHE A 122 -26.71 26.35 -10.95
CA PHE A 122 -25.25 26.45 -10.91
C PHE A 122 -24.52 25.10 -10.81
N ARG A 123 -25.23 23.97 -11.00
CA ARG A 123 -24.62 22.63 -10.99
C ARG A 123 -23.53 22.42 -12.04
N TYR A 124 -23.50 23.25 -13.09
CA TYR A 124 -22.45 23.20 -14.09
C TYR A 124 -21.06 23.57 -13.52
N ILE A 125 -20.99 24.36 -12.44
CA ILE A 125 -19.71 24.76 -11.82
C ILE A 125 -18.94 23.54 -11.31
N PRO A 126 -19.50 22.69 -10.41
CA PRO A 126 -18.83 21.45 -10.03
C PRO A 126 -18.62 20.48 -11.21
N ALA A 127 -19.52 20.45 -12.20
CA ALA A 127 -19.35 19.60 -13.39
C ALA A 127 -18.12 19.98 -14.22
N VAL A 128 -18.00 21.26 -14.59
CA VAL A 128 -16.87 21.79 -15.36
C VAL A 128 -15.57 21.62 -14.57
N THR A 129 -15.60 21.84 -13.26
CA THR A 129 -14.43 21.63 -12.39
C THR A 129 -13.99 20.17 -12.38
N GLY A 130 -14.93 19.24 -12.18
CA GLY A 130 -14.64 17.80 -12.22
C GLY A 130 -14.09 17.34 -13.56
N LEU A 131 -14.70 17.82 -14.67
CA LEU A 131 -14.22 17.53 -16.02
C LEU A 131 -12.82 18.11 -16.26
N PHE A 132 -12.57 19.35 -15.84
CA PHE A 132 -11.27 20.00 -15.96
C PHE A 132 -10.20 19.22 -15.18
N MET A 133 -10.47 18.81 -13.94
CA MET A 133 -9.54 18.00 -13.14
C MET A 133 -9.26 16.64 -13.77
N PHE A 134 -10.28 15.97 -14.34
CA PHE A 134 -10.11 14.72 -15.05
C PHE A 134 -9.26 14.89 -16.32
N MET A 135 -9.53 15.93 -17.11
CA MET A 135 -8.76 16.26 -18.31
C MET A 135 -7.32 16.61 -17.96
N LEU A 136 -7.10 17.36 -16.89
CA LEU A 136 -5.76 17.64 -16.36
C LEU A 136 -5.02 16.34 -16.04
N LEU A 137 -5.68 15.40 -15.35
CA LEU A 137 -5.10 14.12 -14.97
C LEU A 137 -4.58 13.33 -16.17
N VAL A 138 -5.37 13.24 -17.24
CA VAL A 138 -5.07 12.47 -18.46
C VAL A 138 -4.25 13.26 -19.49
N SER A 139 -4.11 14.58 -19.31
CA SER A 139 -3.47 15.45 -20.29
C SER A 139 -1.98 15.10 -20.51
N PRO A 140 -1.52 14.99 -21.77
CA PRO A 140 -0.12 14.68 -22.11
C PRO A 140 0.81 15.90 -22.05
N PHE A 141 0.27 17.10 -21.80
CA PHE A 141 1.03 18.34 -21.78
C PHE A 141 1.93 18.46 -20.53
N ASP A 142 3.11 19.08 -20.68
CA ASP A 142 4.08 19.30 -19.58
C ASP A 142 3.66 20.46 -18.64
N ALA A 143 2.39 20.46 -18.24
CA ALA A 143 1.85 21.32 -17.20
C ALA A 143 1.66 20.49 -15.91
N PHE A 144 1.42 21.12 -14.74
CA PHE A 144 0.95 20.47 -13.50
C PHE A 144 1.65 19.16 -13.06
N ALA A 145 2.99 19.14 -13.06
CA ALA A 145 3.78 17.97 -12.66
C ALA A 145 3.40 16.68 -13.44
N ARG A 146 3.43 16.76 -14.77
CA ARG A 146 3.11 15.66 -15.71
C ARG A 146 3.69 14.30 -15.28
N GLN A 147 4.96 14.28 -14.85
CA GLN A 147 5.63 13.03 -14.46
C GLN A 147 4.90 12.28 -13.35
N GLU A 148 4.36 12.99 -12.36
CA GLU A 148 3.63 12.39 -11.24
C GLU A 148 2.23 11.91 -11.67
N ARG A 149 1.58 12.61 -12.61
CA ARG A 149 0.29 12.19 -13.16
C ARG A 149 0.44 10.92 -14.00
N ASP A 150 1.40 10.90 -14.92
CA ASP A 150 1.74 9.71 -15.70
C ASP A 150 2.14 8.56 -14.78
N ALA A 151 2.78 8.88 -13.64
CA ALA A 151 3.12 7.90 -12.63
C ALA A 151 1.95 7.25 -11.94
N PHE A 152 1.01 8.08 -11.51
CA PHE A 152 -0.22 7.65 -10.92
C PHE A 152 -1.04 6.81 -11.91
N LEU A 153 -1.25 7.30 -13.15
CA LEU A 153 -2.03 6.58 -14.17
C LEU A 153 -1.44 5.22 -14.50
N GLN A 154 -0.12 5.12 -14.66
CA GLN A 154 0.53 3.83 -14.91
C GLN A 154 0.41 2.88 -13.71
N ALA A 155 0.50 3.39 -12.48
CA ALA A 155 0.35 2.57 -11.28
C ALA A 155 -1.10 2.07 -11.11
N VAL A 156 -2.10 2.93 -11.38
CA VAL A 156 -3.52 2.54 -11.44
C VAL A 156 -3.75 1.49 -12.52
N PHE A 157 -3.19 1.69 -13.73
CA PHE A 157 -3.30 0.71 -14.81
C PHE A 157 -2.70 -0.65 -14.43
N ARG A 158 -1.52 -0.67 -13.80
CA ARG A 158 -0.94 -1.94 -13.28
C ARG A 158 -1.83 -2.56 -12.20
N CYS A 159 -2.40 -1.77 -11.29
CA CYS A 159 -3.33 -2.30 -10.30
C CYS A 159 -4.59 -2.89 -10.93
N LEU A 160 -5.12 -2.30 -12.01
CA LEU A 160 -6.36 -2.73 -12.66
C LEU A 160 -6.17 -3.81 -13.72
N PHE A 161 -5.01 -3.91 -14.36
CA PHE A 161 -4.82 -4.76 -15.54
C PHE A 161 -3.50 -5.55 -15.56
N ALA A 162 -2.74 -5.61 -14.46
CA ALA A 162 -1.47 -6.36 -14.43
C ALA A 162 -1.62 -7.83 -14.91
N PRO A 163 -0.72 -8.30 -15.79
CA PRO A 163 -0.65 -9.70 -16.19
C PRO A 163 -0.38 -10.65 -15.02
N SER A 164 -0.90 -11.87 -15.09
CA SER A 164 -0.81 -12.88 -14.02
C SER A 164 0.56 -13.52 -13.83
N GLY A 165 1.52 -13.28 -14.74
CA GLY A 165 2.83 -13.93 -14.75
C GLY A 165 3.94 -13.21 -13.99
N GLN A 166 3.70 -12.01 -13.46
CA GLN A 166 4.72 -11.20 -12.78
C GLN A 166 4.33 -10.91 -11.33
N PRO A 167 5.31 -10.89 -10.40
CA PRO A 167 5.03 -10.54 -9.01
C PRO A 167 4.58 -9.08 -8.89
N VAL A 168 3.68 -8.81 -7.95
CA VAL A 168 3.17 -7.46 -7.72
C VAL A 168 4.23 -6.61 -7.03
N HIS A 169 4.44 -5.39 -7.53
CA HIS A 169 5.39 -4.44 -6.95
C HIS A 169 4.87 -3.90 -5.62
N PHE A 170 5.76 -3.61 -4.67
CA PHE A 170 5.36 -3.08 -3.36
C PHE A 170 4.63 -1.73 -3.49
N SER A 171 5.06 -0.85 -4.40
CA SER A 171 4.36 0.40 -4.71
C SER A 171 2.91 0.19 -5.17
N ASP A 172 2.67 -0.85 -5.97
CA ASP A 172 1.34 -1.16 -6.50
C ASP A 172 0.46 -1.82 -5.42
N VAL A 173 1.07 -2.54 -4.47
CA VAL A 173 0.40 -3.03 -3.26
C VAL A 173 -0.04 -1.86 -2.38
N VAL A 174 0.86 -0.91 -2.12
CA VAL A 174 0.57 0.28 -1.31
C VAL A 174 -0.54 1.12 -1.95
N LEU A 175 -0.44 1.40 -3.26
CA LEU A 175 -1.48 2.14 -3.98
C LEU A 175 -2.84 1.44 -3.90
N ALA A 176 -2.88 0.13 -4.12
CA ALA A 176 -4.13 -0.61 -4.07
C ALA A 176 -4.72 -0.68 -2.64
N ASP A 177 -3.88 -0.68 -1.59
CA ASP A 177 -4.34 -0.55 -0.20
C ASP A 177 -4.91 0.85 0.08
N VAL A 178 -4.26 1.90 -0.40
CA VAL A 178 -4.82 3.26 -0.36
C VAL A 178 -6.16 3.32 -1.09
N PHE A 179 -6.25 2.67 -2.24
CA PHE A 179 -7.47 2.61 -3.03
C PHE A 179 -8.64 1.95 -2.29
N THR A 180 -8.41 1.00 -1.37
CA THR A 180 -9.49 0.43 -0.53
C THR A 180 -10.16 1.45 0.38
N SER A 181 -9.43 2.46 0.84
CA SER A 181 -9.96 3.56 1.64
C SER A 181 -10.86 4.50 0.82
N TYR A 182 -10.78 4.44 -0.51
CA TYR A 182 -11.63 5.20 -1.45
C TYR A 182 -12.91 4.45 -1.89
N ALA A 183 -13.21 3.28 -1.33
CA ALA A 183 -14.37 2.46 -1.75
C ALA A 183 -15.69 3.25 -1.85
N LYS A 184 -16.06 4.01 -0.81
CA LYS A 184 -17.26 4.84 -0.86
C LYS A 184 -17.10 6.06 -1.77
N VAL A 185 -15.94 6.70 -1.79
CA VAL A 185 -15.66 7.86 -2.66
C VAL A 185 -15.87 7.50 -4.13
N ILE A 186 -15.52 6.28 -4.55
CA ILE A 186 -15.80 5.77 -5.90
C ILE A 186 -17.31 5.67 -6.15
N GLY A 187 -18.07 5.20 -5.16
CA GLY A 187 -19.53 5.25 -5.21
C GLY A 187 -20.07 6.68 -5.32
N ASP A 188 -19.45 7.63 -4.63
CA ASP A 188 -19.84 9.05 -4.67
C ASP A 188 -19.44 9.75 -5.97
N ILE A 189 -18.37 9.33 -6.63
CA ILE A 189 -18.05 9.75 -7.99
C ILE A 189 -19.20 9.36 -8.93
N TRP A 190 -19.71 8.13 -8.82
CA TRP A 190 -20.84 7.67 -9.61
C TRP A 190 -22.13 8.44 -9.29
N LEU A 191 -22.44 8.63 -8.01
CA LEU A 191 -23.59 9.44 -7.58
C LEU A 191 -23.47 10.88 -8.09
N SER A 192 -22.29 11.49 -7.96
CA SER A 192 -22.01 12.83 -8.45
C SER A 192 -22.23 12.93 -9.95
N LEU A 193 -21.77 11.94 -10.73
CA LEU A 193 -22.01 11.91 -12.17
C LEU A 193 -23.51 11.85 -12.47
N CYS A 194 -24.27 11.00 -11.80
CA CYS A 194 -25.73 10.92 -11.95
C CYS A 194 -26.43 12.24 -11.59
N MET A 195 -26.02 12.90 -10.50
CA MET A 195 -26.58 14.18 -10.05
C MET A 195 -26.30 15.33 -11.01
N LEU A 196 -25.17 15.27 -11.75
CA LEU A 196 -24.76 16.28 -12.72
C LEU A 196 -25.36 16.09 -14.12
N LEU A 197 -26.03 14.96 -14.38
CA LEU A 197 -26.75 14.75 -15.65
C LEU A 197 -27.94 15.72 -15.79
N PRO A 198 -28.43 15.99 -17.01
CA PRO A 198 -29.48 16.99 -17.26
C PRO A 198 -30.74 16.85 -16.39
N HIS A 199 -31.12 15.63 -16.02
CA HIS A 199 -32.31 15.32 -15.21
C HIS A 199 -32.00 15.10 -13.71
N GLY A 200 -30.74 15.27 -13.28
CA GLY A 200 -30.32 15.12 -11.89
C GLY A 200 -30.53 16.39 -11.07
N SER A 201 -30.44 16.27 -9.75
CA SER A 201 -30.41 17.40 -8.81
C SER A 201 -29.23 17.22 -7.87
N LEU A 202 -28.62 18.32 -7.43
CA LEU A 202 -27.56 18.29 -6.40
C LEU A 202 -28.10 18.12 -4.98
N LEU A 203 -29.40 18.35 -4.77
CA LEU A 203 -30.06 18.25 -3.47
C LEU A 203 -30.69 16.87 -3.23
N VAL A 204 -31.08 16.17 -4.30
CA VAL A 204 -31.78 14.88 -4.21
C VAL A 204 -30.92 13.77 -4.80
N GLN A 205 -30.62 12.75 -4.00
CA GLN A 205 -29.90 11.57 -4.48
C GLN A 205 -30.77 10.75 -5.46
N PRO A 206 -30.18 10.21 -6.54
CA PRO A 206 -30.92 9.43 -7.52
C PRO A 206 -31.50 8.15 -6.90
N ARG A 207 -32.80 7.91 -7.11
CA ARG A 207 -33.46 6.66 -6.70
C ARG A 207 -33.14 5.56 -7.70
N TYR A 208 -32.40 4.53 -7.26
CA TYR A 208 -32.10 3.37 -8.10
C TYR A 208 -33.22 2.32 -8.01
N ALA A 209 -33.75 1.92 -9.16
CA ALA A 209 -34.76 0.87 -9.28
C ALA A 209 -34.23 -0.32 -10.11
N GLY A 210 -34.86 -1.50 -9.95
CA GLY A 210 -34.46 -2.70 -10.71
C GLY A 210 -32.99 -3.08 -10.52
N TRP A 211 -32.29 -3.46 -11.59
CA TRP A 211 -30.88 -3.88 -11.52
C TRP A 211 -29.88 -2.76 -11.20
N THR A 212 -30.24 -1.49 -11.48
CA THR A 212 -29.34 -0.34 -11.28
C THR A 212 -28.92 -0.14 -9.82
N ARG A 213 -29.70 -0.66 -8.86
CA ARG A 213 -29.40 -0.62 -7.42
C ARG A 213 -28.10 -1.34 -7.04
N TRP A 214 -27.64 -2.29 -7.86
CA TRP A 214 -26.42 -3.06 -7.61
C TRP A 214 -25.17 -2.39 -8.17
N ILE A 215 -25.30 -1.30 -8.94
CA ILE A 215 -24.15 -0.57 -9.50
C ILE A 215 -23.31 0.02 -8.36
N LEU A 216 -23.93 0.74 -7.42
CA LEU A 216 -23.22 1.40 -6.33
C LEU A 216 -22.44 0.40 -5.43
N PRO A 217 -23.04 -0.70 -4.93
CA PRO A 217 -22.29 -1.72 -4.19
C PRO A 217 -21.15 -2.36 -5.00
N THR A 218 -21.34 -2.54 -6.31
CA THR A 218 -20.31 -3.13 -7.18
C THR A 218 -19.14 -2.17 -7.40
N LEU A 219 -19.40 -0.88 -7.54
CA LEU A 219 -18.35 0.13 -7.60
C LEU A 219 -17.59 0.23 -6.27
N MET A 220 -18.30 0.17 -5.14
CA MET A 220 -17.67 0.17 -3.82
C MET A 220 -16.85 -1.08 -3.54
N SER A 221 -17.15 -2.21 -4.19
CA SER A 221 -16.38 -3.45 -4.02
C SER A 221 -15.14 -3.54 -4.90
N LEU A 222 -15.02 -2.67 -5.92
CA LEU A 222 -13.93 -2.67 -6.89
C LEU A 222 -12.54 -2.57 -6.26
N PRO A 223 -12.27 -1.69 -5.27
CA PRO A 223 -10.95 -1.66 -4.62
C PRO A 223 -10.56 -2.96 -3.92
N SER A 224 -11.50 -3.59 -3.21
CA SER A 224 -11.28 -4.88 -2.57
C SER A 224 -11.05 -5.98 -3.60
N ALA A 225 -11.75 -5.93 -4.74
CA ALA A 225 -11.53 -6.84 -5.87
C ALA A 225 -10.14 -6.70 -6.49
N VAL A 226 -9.62 -5.47 -6.61
CA VAL A 226 -8.26 -5.20 -7.09
C VAL A 226 -7.22 -5.85 -6.17
N ARG A 227 -7.33 -5.65 -4.85
CA ARG A 227 -6.42 -6.27 -3.88
C ARG A 227 -6.55 -7.77 -3.83
N PHE A 228 -7.77 -8.29 -3.85
CA PHE A 228 -8.03 -9.73 -3.96
C PHE A 228 -7.30 -10.32 -5.17
N ARG A 229 -7.44 -9.71 -6.35
CA ARG A 229 -6.77 -10.17 -7.57
C ARG A 229 -5.26 -10.13 -7.45
N GLN A 230 -4.67 -9.03 -6.96
CA GLN A 230 -3.23 -8.93 -6.72
C GLN A 230 -2.72 -10.06 -5.81
N CYS A 231 -3.44 -10.35 -4.72
CA CYS A 231 -3.08 -11.40 -3.78
C CYS A 231 -3.13 -12.80 -4.41
N ILE A 232 -4.11 -13.06 -5.27
CA ILE A 232 -4.21 -14.31 -6.03
C ILE A 232 -3.10 -14.44 -7.07
N ILE A 233 -2.73 -13.35 -7.75
CA ILE A 233 -1.57 -13.34 -8.67
C ILE A 233 -0.31 -13.71 -7.90
N ASP A 234 0.00 -13.01 -6.80
CA ASP A 234 1.17 -13.29 -5.97
C ASP A 234 1.20 -14.73 -5.40
N TYR A 235 0.03 -15.30 -5.09
CA TYR A 235 -0.09 -16.70 -4.67
C TYR A 235 0.26 -17.69 -5.79
N ARG A 236 -0.11 -17.37 -7.04
CA ARG A 236 0.08 -18.23 -8.22
C ARG A 236 1.46 -18.09 -8.87
N VAL A 237 2.27 -17.10 -8.47
CA VAL A 237 3.62 -16.91 -9.02
C VAL A 237 4.47 -18.17 -8.80
N PRO A 238 5.08 -18.74 -9.87
CA PRO A 238 5.94 -19.90 -9.76
C PRO A 238 7.08 -19.69 -8.76
N GLY A 239 7.27 -20.66 -7.84
CA GLY A 239 8.30 -20.60 -6.80
C GLY A 239 7.84 -20.01 -5.46
N ASN A 240 6.62 -19.47 -5.37
CA ASN A 240 6.05 -19.05 -4.10
C ASN A 240 5.42 -20.24 -3.36
N ARG A 241 6.04 -20.68 -2.25
CA ARG A 241 5.49 -21.75 -1.38
C ARG A 241 4.70 -21.20 -0.18
N LEU A 242 4.55 -19.89 -0.07
CA LEU A 242 3.95 -19.25 1.10
C LEU A 242 2.43 -19.13 0.95
N ARG A 243 1.69 -19.48 2.00
CA ARG A 243 0.23 -19.29 2.08
C ARG A 243 -0.19 -17.87 2.44
N ARG A 244 0.76 -17.01 2.82
CA ARG A 244 0.49 -15.61 3.23
C ARG A 244 -0.34 -14.84 2.20
N PRO A 245 -0.04 -14.85 0.88
CA PRO A 245 -0.86 -14.11 -0.09
C PRO A 245 -2.30 -14.62 -0.16
N LEU A 246 -2.53 -15.91 0.04
CA LEU A 246 -3.88 -16.48 0.08
C LEU A 246 -4.69 -15.97 1.29
N TYR A 247 -4.09 -15.93 2.48
CA TYR A 247 -4.74 -15.34 3.65
C TYR A 247 -5.04 -13.85 3.44
N ASN A 248 -4.14 -13.13 2.78
CA ASN A 248 -4.41 -11.74 2.40
C ASN A 248 -5.58 -11.63 1.40
N ALA A 249 -5.70 -12.58 0.46
CA ALA A 249 -6.84 -12.62 -0.46
C ALA A 249 -8.15 -12.83 0.30
N ILE A 250 -8.19 -13.74 1.28
CA ILE A 250 -9.37 -13.96 2.14
C ILE A 250 -9.76 -12.67 2.87
N LYS A 251 -8.78 -11.87 3.28
CA LYS A 251 -9.02 -10.58 3.95
C LYS A 251 -9.86 -9.67 3.08
N TYR A 252 -9.44 -9.41 1.85
CA TYR A 252 -10.20 -8.55 0.95
C TYR A 252 -11.50 -9.20 0.45
N ALA A 253 -11.55 -10.54 0.36
CA ALA A 253 -12.77 -11.26 0.03
C ALA A 253 -13.85 -11.09 1.11
N SER A 254 -13.47 -10.99 2.38
CA SER A 254 -14.40 -10.81 3.49
C SER A 254 -15.17 -9.47 3.46
N ALA A 255 -14.72 -8.50 2.65
CA ALA A 255 -15.43 -7.24 2.45
C ALA A 255 -16.67 -7.37 1.54
N PHE A 256 -16.69 -8.32 0.60
CA PHE A 256 -17.80 -8.45 -0.35
C PHE A 256 -19.14 -8.73 0.33
N PRO A 257 -19.25 -9.71 1.26
CA PRO A 257 -20.51 -9.94 1.96
C PRO A 257 -21.01 -8.70 2.71
N VAL A 258 -20.11 -7.92 3.35
CA VAL A 258 -20.49 -6.70 4.07
C VAL A 258 -21.15 -5.68 3.14
N ILE A 259 -20.56 -5.47 1.95
CA ILE A 259 -21.05 -4.50 0.96
C ILE A 259 -22.39 -4.93 0.36
N TYR A 260 -22.51 -6.18 -0.09
CA TYR A 260 -23.74 -6.66 -0.73
C TYR A 260 -24.88 -6.87 0.27
N LEU A 261 -24.60 -7.32 1.49
CA LEU A 261 -25.63 -7.42 2.53
C LEU A 261 -26.12 -6.04 2.98
N SER A 262 -25.24 -5.04 3.07
CA SER A 262 -25.62 -3.64 3.33
C SER A 262 -26.61 -3.13 2.27
N ALA A 263 -26.35 -3.42 1.00
CA ALA A 263 -27.24 -3.07 -0.11
C ALA A 263 -28.57 -3.84 -0.04
N ALA A 264 -28.52 -5.14 0.27
CA ALA A 264 -29.71 -5.99 0.38
C ALA A 264 -30.63 -5.57 1.54
N GLN A 265 -30.09 -5.06 2.64
CA GLN A 265 -30.89 -4.54 3.75
C GLN A 265 -31.80 -3.37 3.35
N ARG A 266 -31.38 -2.55 2.37
CA ARG A 266 -32.19 -1.44 1.84
C ARG A 266 -33.40 -1.91 1.02
N LEU A 267 -33.50 -3.21 0.76
CA LEU A 267 -34.61 -3.80 0.01
C LEU A 267 -35.78 -4.23 0.88
N VAL A 268 -35.55 -4.36 2.20
CA VAL A 268 -36.58 -4.79 3.13
C VAL A 268 -37.50 -3.59 3.38
N PRO A 269 -38.78 -3.64 2.97
CA PRO A 269 -39.72 -2.58 3.27
C PRO A 269 -39.84 -2.39 4.78
N SER A 270 -39.79 -1.16 5.24
CA SER A 270 -40.03 -0.78 6.63
C SER A 270 -41.52 -0.89 6.95
N ASP A 271 -42.12 -2.07 6.81
CA ASP A 271 -43.56 -2.31 7.09
C ASP A 271 -43.86 -2.42 8.60
N VAL A 272 -42.98 -1.90 9.45
CA VAL A 272 -43.17 -1.92 10.90
C VAL A 272 -43.87 -0.62 11.32
N PRO A 273 -45.07 -0.68 11.91
CA PRO A 273 -45.73 0.51 12.43
C PRO A 273 -44.84 1.19 13.48
N PRO A 274 -44.75 2.54 13.47
CA PRO A 274 -43.82 3.32 14.28
C PRO A 274 -44.01 3.17 15.80
N THR A 275 -45.10 2.54 16.24
CA THR A 275 -45.45 2.32 17.65
C THR A 275 -44.67 1.19 18.31
N LEU A 276 -44.04 0.28 17.55
CA LEU A 276 -43.21 -0.82 18.06
C LEU A 276 -41.69 -0.53 18.03
N ASP A 277 -41.29 0.64 17.52
CA ASP A 277 -39.90 0.97 17.22
C ASP A 277 -39.11 1.52 18.43
N LEU A 278 -39.78 1.69 19.58
CA LEU A 278 -39.19 2.19 20.83
C LEU A 278 -38.38 1.13 21.60
N GLN A 279 -38.45 -0.15 21.23
CA GLN A 279 -37.89 -1.24 22.04
C GLN A 279 -37.03 -2.22 21.24
N GLY A 280 -36.16 -1.74 20.33
CA GLY A 280 -35.03 -2.52 19.79
C GLY A 280 -35.34 -3.86 19.08
N SER A 281 -36.62 -4.18 18.86
CA SER A 281 -37.10 -5.50 18.43
C SER A 281 -36.76 -5.79 16.97
N TRP A 282 -36.79 -4.78 16.10
CA TRP A 282 -36.39 -4.93 14.70
C TRP A 282 -34.87 -5.19 14.56
N LEU A 283 -34.06 -4.51 15.37
CA LEU A 283 -32.59 -4.59 15.39
C LEU A 283 -32.09 -6.02 15.70
N GLN A 284 -32.86 -6.78 16.48
CA GLN A 284 -32.51 -8.15 16.82
C GLN A 284 -33.16 -9.20 15.91
N THR A 285 -34.26 -8.92 15.20
CA THR A 285 -35.08 -9.99 14.60
C THR A 285 -34.75 -10.31 13.14
N HIS A 286 -34.27 -9.35 12.34
CA HIS A 286 -34.02 -9.62 10.91
C HIS A 286 -32.75 -10.45 10.66
N PRO A 287 -32.86 -11.61 9.96
CA PRO A 287 -31.71 -12.48 9.69
C PRO A 287 -30.65 -11.80 8.82
N LEU A 288 -31.05 -10.91 7.91
CA LEU A 288 -30.13 -10.13 7.07
C LEU A 288 -29.25 -9.18 7.91
N PHE A 289 -29.80 -8.59 8.97
CA PHE A 289 -29.02 -7.75 9.87
C PHE A 289 -28.02 -8.56 10.69
N ARG A 290 -28.41 -9.70 11.22
CA ARG A 290 -27.50 -10.62 11.94
C ARG A 290 -26.36 -11.10 11.03
N LEU A 291 -26.68 -11.49 9.80
CA LEU A 291 -25.68 -11.94 8.83
C LEU A 291 -24.72 -10.82 8.42
N TRP A 292 -25.25 -9.60 8.18
CA TRP A 292 -24.43 -8.43 7.90
C TRP A 292 -23.52 -8.08 9.09
N LEU A 293 -24.05 -8.07 10.32
CA LEU A 293 -23.28 -7.78 11.53
C LEU A 293 -22.16 -8.80 11.74
N PHE A 294 -22.46 -10.09 11.53
CA PHE A 294 -21.46 -11.15 11.56
C PHE A 294 -20.38 -10.94 10.50
N ALA A 295 -20.76 -10.68 9.24
CA ALA A 295 -19.82 -10.41 8.17
C ALA A 295 -18.94 -9.18 8.47
N ALA A 296 -19.54 -8.10 9.00
CA ALA A 296 -18.85 -6.88 9.39
C ALA A 296 -17.85 -7.14 10.53
N ALA A 297 -18.23 -7.92 11.54
CA ALA A 297 -17.36 -8.30 12.64
C ALA A 297 -16.18 -9.16 12.15
N VAL A 298 -16.44 -10.17 11.31
CA VAL A 298 -15.39 -11.01 10.70
C VAL A 298 -14.42 -10.17 9.88
N ASN A 299 -14.93 -9.33 8.97
CA ASN A 299 -14.10 -8.46 8.13
C ASN A 299 -13.23 -7.53 8.97
N SER A 300 -13.81 -6.86 9.98
CA SER A 300 -13.10 -5.86 10.78
C SER A 300 -12.07 -6.48 11.71
N LEU A 301 -12.42 -7.56 12.43
CA LEU A 301 -11.47 -8.24 13.31
C LEU A 301 -10.34 -8.90 12.53
N TYR A 302 -10.66 -9.56 11.41
CA TYR A 302 -9.64 -10.22 10.59
C TYR A 302 -8.69 -9.21 9.95
N SER A 303 -9.22 -8.10 9.44
CA SER A 303 -8.40 -7.06 8.85
C SER A 303 -7.57 -6.33 9.92
N PHE A 304 -8.10 -6.10 11.12
CA PHE A 304 -7.34 -5.51 12.24
C PHE A 304 -6.16 -6.39 12.64
N TRP A 305 -6.44 -7.68 12.84
CA TRP A 305 -5.40 -8.67 13.12
C TRP A 305 -4.32 -8.69 12.03
N TRP A 306 -4.74 -8.59 10.76
CA TRP A 306 -3.81 -8.54 9.64
C TRP A 306 -2.90 -7.32 9.70
N ASP A 307 -3.47 -6.13 9.93
CA ASP A 307 -2.68 -4.89 9.89
C ASP A 307 -1.63 -4.88 11.02
N VAL A 308 -2.00 -5.30 12.23
CA VAL A 308 -1.10 -5.42 13.38
C VAL A 308 0.00 -6.48 13.15
N THR A 309 -0.39 -7.68 12.68
CA THR A 309 0.52 -8.84 12.66
C THR A 309 1.34 -8.91 11.37
N HIS A 310 0.74 -8.67 10.22
CA HIS A 310 1.35 -8.92 8.91
C HIS A 310 1.88 -7.65 8.24
N ASP A 311 1.17 -6.54 8.38
CA ASP A 311 1.54 -5.28 7.75
C ASP A 311 2.52 -4.48 8.60
N TRP A 312 2.38 -4.52 9.93
CA TRP A 312 3.32 -3.91 10.88
C TRP A 312 4.29 -4.91 11.50
N GLY A 313 4.04 -6.22 11.42
CA GLY A 313 4.99 -7.23 11.87
C GLY A 313 5.09 -7.34 13.40
N PHE A 314 4.01 -7.05 14.13
CA PHE A 314 4.00 -7.20 15.58
C PHE A 314 3.59 -8.61 16.01
N ASP A 315 4.20 -9.10 17.09
CA ASP A 315 3.96 -10.42 17.66
C ASP A 315 2.80 -10.43 18.69
N LEU A 316 2.19 -9.27 18.98
CA LEU A 316 1.08 -9.07 19.93
C LEU A 316 -0.08 -10.06 19.75
N LEU A 317 -0.47 -10.36 18.51
CA LEU A 317 -1.58 -11.25 18.18
C LEU A 317 -1.12 -12.52 17.46
N SER A 318 0.17 -12.84 17.56
CA SER A 318 0.74 -14.07 17.00
C SER A 318 0.45 -15.22 17.95
N PHE A 319 -0.22 -16.28 17.45
CA PHE A 319 -0.46 -17.47 18.24
C PHE A 319 0.88 -18.13 18.60
N ARG A 320 1.06 -18.38 19.91
CA ARG A 320 2.29 -18.77 20.65
C ARG A 320 3.11 -19.97 20.12
N GLY A 321 2.73 -20.58 18.99
CA GLY A 321 3.49 -21.62 18.29
C GLY A 321 4.25 -21.15 17.04
N GLN A 322 3.98 -19.95 16.52
CA GLN A 322 4.64 -19.44 15.29
C GLN A 322 5.86 -18.56 15.55
N SER A 323 6.06 -17.99 16.73
CA SER A 323 7.16 -17.06 17.02
C SER A 323 8.56 -17.70 16.93
N GLY A 324 8.69 -19.00 17.22
CA GLY A 324 9.94 -19.76 17.06
C GLY A 324 10.27 -20.15 15.61
N LEU A 325 9.26 -20.26 14.74
CA LEU A 325 9.43 -20.64 13.32
C LEU A 325 9.32 -19.46 12.35
N ALA A 326 8.56 -18.42 12.66
CA ALA A 326 8.42 -17.21 11.85
C ALA A 326 9.70 -16.37 11.92
N SER A 327 10.33 -16.24 13.10
CA SER A 327 11.65 -15.62 13.23
C SER A 327 12.72 -16.39 12.42
N LYS A 328 12.65 -17.73 12.39
CA LYS A 328 13.53 -18.58 11.57
C LYS A 328 13.19 -18.58 10.07
N ASN A 329 11.92 -18.42 9.68
CA ASN A 329 11.48 -18.42 8.28
C ASN A 329 11.57 -17.05 7.61
N VAL A 330 11.50 -15.94 8.37
CA VAL A 330 11.86 -14.59 7.87
C VAL A 330 13.34 -14.57 7.47
N MET A 331 14.19 -15.33 8.17
CA MET A 331 15.61 -15.50 7.82
C MET A 331 15.86 -16.45 6.63
N ARG A 332 14.84 -17.21 6.19
CA ARG A 332 14.89 -18.17 5.07
C ARG A 332 14.09 -17.72 3.84
N SER A 333 13.96 -16.42 3.61
CA SER A 333 13.39 -15.89 2.36
C SER A 333 14.29 -16.23 1.16
N PRO A 334 13.85 -16.97 0.13
CA PRO A 334 14.54 -16.97 -1.15
C PRO A 334 14.37 -15.61 -1.86
N PRO A 335 15.30 -15.22 -2.75
CA PRO A 335 15.32 -13.91 -3.39
C PRO A 335 14.03 -13.56 -4.15
N ARG A 336 13.48 -12.35 -3.98
CA ARG A 336 12.94 -11.61 -5.13
C ARG A 336 14.14 -11.22 -6.00
N ARG A 337 14.13 -11.61 -7.28
CA ARG A 337 15.19 -11.30 -8.24
C ARG A 337 15.27 -9.78 -8.45
N LEU A 338 16.21 -9.15 -7.78
CA LEU A 338 16.85 -7.94 -8.28
C LEU A 338 17.83 -8.39 -9.37
N LEU A 339 17.55 -8.04 -10.62
CA LEU A 339 18.56 -8.07 -11.67
C LEU A 339 19.58 -6.98 -11.33
N LEU A 340 20.73 -7.37 -10.77
CA LEU A 340 21.87 -6.48 -10.60
C LEU A 340 23.10 -7.11 -11.26
N ALA A 341 23.73 -6.32 -12.13
CA ALA A 341 24.93 -6.65 -12.85
C ALA A 341 26.11 -6.91 -11.90
N LYS A 342 26.84 -7.99 -12.22
CA LYS A 342 28.07 -8.46 -11.59
C LYS A 342 29.22 -7.45 -11.78
N LYS A 343 29.97 -7.13 -10.72
CA LYS A 343 31.43 -7.34 -10.67
C LYS A 343 32.09 -6.95 -9.33
N HIS A 344 33.15 -7.71 -9.05
CA HIS A 344 34.20 -7.56 -8.03
C HIS A 344 34.97 -6.24 -8.14
N SER A 345 35.51 -5.76 -7.00
CA SER A 345 36.90 -5.29 -6.88
C SER A 345 37.32 -5.22 -5.40
N LEU A 346 38.57 -5.59 -5.17
CA LEU A 346 39.35 -5.66 -3.93
C LEU A 346 40.07 -4.35 -3.62
N SER A 347 40.71 -4.31 -2.44
CA SER A 347 41.77 -3.41 -1.90
C SER A 347 41.20 -2.29 -1.00
N ASP A 348 41.36 -2.36 0.32
CA ASP A 348 42.56 -2.21 1.19
C ASP A 348 42.72 -0.75 1.63
N ASP A 349 42.68 -0.51 2.95
CA ASP A 349 43.69 0.28 3.68
C ASP A 349 43.45 0.19 5.20
N ILE A 350 44.59 0.24 5.90
CA ILE A 350 44.94 -0.18 7.26
C ILE A 350 44.71 0.93 8.29
N GLU A 351 44.41 0.58 9.55
CA GLU A 351 45.06 1.20 10.72
C GLU A 351 44.92 0.32 11.99
N ASP A 352 46.09 -0.05 12.52
CA ASP A 352 46.37 -0.76 13.78
C ASP A 352 46.08 0.10 15.01
N ILE A 353 45.47 -0.47 16.06
CA ILE A 353 45.82 -0.19 17.46
C ILE A 353 45.74 -1.49 18.26
N SER A 354 46.88 -1.88 18.81
CA SER A 354 47.12 -2.96 19.77
C SER A 354 46.38 -2.76 21.10
N ASN A 355 45.96 -3.85 21.74
CA ASN A 355 46.29 -4.13 23.15
C ASN A 355 45.94 -5.58 23.52
N GLU A 356 46.94 -6.27 24.06
CA GLU A 356 46.84 -7.53 24.81
C GLU A 356 45.84 -7.41 25.96
N GLU A 357 45.05 -8.47 26.20
CA GLU A 357 45.03 -9.18 27.49
C GLU A 357 43.99 -10.33 27.52
N LEU A 358 44.47 -11.46 28.03
CA LEU A 358 43.76 -12.48 28.83
C LEU A 358 42.89 -13.54 28.14
N ASN A 359 43.55 -14.67 27.88
CA ASN A 359 42.98 -16.01 27.76
C ASN A 359 42.03 -16.35 28.92
N THR A 360 40.73 -16.50 28.63
CA THR A 360 39.82 -17.39 29.37
C THR A 360 38.85 -18.04 28.39
N PRO A 361 38.65 -19.37 28.41
CA PRO A 361 37.65 -20.01 27.56
C PRO A 361 36.26 -19.72 28.13
N ARG A 362 35.63 -18.64 27.67
CA ARG A 362 34.21 -18.37 27.95
C ARG A 362 33.36 -19.35 27.14
N SER A 363 32.68 -20.23 27.86
CA SER A 363 31.54 -21.01 27.38
C SER A 363 30.60 -20.13 26.54
N PRO A 364 30.02 -20.64 25.44
CA PRO A 364 29.07 -19.86 24.66
C PRO A 364 27.85 -19.57 25.54
N ILE A 365 27.77 -18.35 26.04
CA ILE A 365 26.57 -17.80 26.66
C ILE A 365 25.50 -17.83 25.57
N TYR A 366 24.56 -18.77 25.68
CA TYR A 366 23.29 -18.68 24.97
C TYR A 366 22.64 -17.38 25.45
N HIS A 367 22.83 -16.29 24.71
CA HIS A 367 21.98 -15.13 24.86
C HIS A 367 20.56 -15.59 24.53
N GLU A 368 19.75 -15.82 25.57
CA GLU A 368 18.31 -15.84 25.41
C GLU A 368 17.93 -14.58 24.61
N PRO A 369 17.16 -14.72 23.51
CA PRO A 369 16.67 -13.56 22.81
C PRO A 369 15.79 -12.79 23.80
N ARG A 370 16.30 -11.63 24.25
CA ARG A 370 15.61 -10.72 25.18
C ARG A 370 14.14 -10.65 24.77
N ARG A 371 13.23 -11.05 25.67
CA ARG A 371 11.80 -10.87 25.46
C ARG A 371 11.54 -9.38 25.31
N HIS A 372 11.17 -8.96 24.11
CA HIS A 372 10.97 -7.55 23.79
C HIS A 372 9.68 -7.07 24.45
N ALA A 373 9.69 -5.81 24.89
CA ALA A 373 8.57 -5.21 25.61
C ALA A 373 7.28 -5.33 24.77
N PHE A 374 6.27 -6.01 25.33
CA PHE A 374 4.87 -5.99 24.87
C PHE A 374 4.56 -6.56 23.48
N GLY A 375 5.36 -7.49 22.93
CA GLY A 375 5.02 -8.13 21.64
C GLY A 375 5.21 -7.24 20.41
N LEU A 376 5.95 -6.14 20.55
CA LEU A 376 6.48 -5.35 19.43
C LEU A 376 7.71 -6.04 18.82
N ARG A 377 8.02 -5.69 17.56
CA ARG A 377 9.20 -6.21 16.86
C ARG A 377 10.53 -5.65 17.41
N PRO A 378 11.67 -6.32 17.20
CA PRO A 378 12.97 -5.92 17.76
C PRO A 378 13.52 -4.58 17.26
N THR A 379 13.25 -4.23 16.00
CA THR A 379 13.77 -3.02 15.35
C THR A 379 12.63 -2.06 15.07
N LEU A 380 12.64 -0.94 15.77
CA LEU A 380 11.68 0.15 15.68
C LEU A 380 12.44 1.41 15.21
N LEU A 381 11.98 2.05 14.15
CA LEU A 381 12.56 3.29 13.59
C LEU A 381 11.83 4.54 14.10
N PHE A 382 10.59 4.40 14.55
CA PHE A 382 9.81 5.48 15.15
C PHE A 382 9.84 5.42 16.69
N PRO A 383 9.51 6.53 17.39
CA PRO A 383 9.38 6.54 18.83
C PRO A 383 8.35 5.51 19.35
N LEU A 384 8.65 4.91 20.49
CA LEU A 384 7.83 3.84 21.08
C LEU A 384 6.34 4.18 21.26
N PRO A 385 5.92 5.41 21.66
CA PRO A 385 4.50 5.73 21.84
C PRO A 385 3.66 5.68 20.56
N VAL A 386 4.29 5.80 19.39
CA VAL A 386 3.61 5.82 18.09
C VAL A 386 2.89 4.49 17.81
N TYR A 387 3.49 3.37 18.21
CA TYR A 387 2.97 2.04 17.91
C TYR A 387 1.66 1.69 18.64
N PRO A 388 1.56 1.77 19.99
CA PRO A 388 0.29 1.52 20.69
C PRO A 388 -0.78 2.55 20.31
N PHE A 389 -0.40 3.81 20.07
CA PHE A 389 -1.31 4.83 19.56
C PHE A 389 -1.90 4.42 18.21
N ALA A 390 -1.05 4.00 17.26
CA ALA A 390 -1.50 3.58 15.94
C ALA A 390 -2.39 2.34 15.98
N ILE A 391 -2.09 1.37 16.86
CA ILE A 391 -2.93 0.19 17.08
C ILE A 391 -4.33 0.61 17.57
N LEU A 392 -4.40 1.50 18.57
CA LEU A 392 -5.67 1.97 19.12
C LEU A 392 -6.48 2.75 18.08
N VAL A 393 -5.86 3.71 17.40
CA VAL A 393 -6.51 4.54 16.37
C VAL A 393 -7.01 3.68 15.22
N ASP A 394 -6.22 2.70 14.76
CA ASP A 394 -6.64 1.81 13.70
C ASP A 394 -7.83 0.92 14.11
N LEU A 395 -7.86 0.42 15.34
CA LEU A 395 -9.01 -0.33 15.86
C LEU A 395 -10.27 0.53 15.85
N VAL A 396 -10.22 1.72 16.44
CA VAL A 396 -11.37 2.63 16.54
C VAL A 396 -11.90 3.00 15.15
N LEU A 397 -11.03 3.47 14.26
CA LEU A 397 -11.43 3.92 12.92
C LEU A 397 -11.91 2.77 12.04
N ARG A 398 -11.40 1.55 12.23
CA ARG A 398 -11.88 0.38 11.49
C ARG A 398 -13.28 -0.04 11.94
N LEU A 399 -13.61 0.10 13.22
CA LEU A 399 -14.98 -0.12 13.70
C LEU A 399 -15.92 0.94 13.10
N THR A 400 -15.46 2.19 12.93
CA THR A 400 -16.22 3.25 12.23
C THR A 400 -16.54 2.87 10.77
N TRP A 401 -15.63 2.19 10.06
CA TRP A 401 -15.89 1.71 8.71
C TRP A 401 -17.05 0.71 8.63
N SER A 402 -17.17 -0.21 9.60
CA SER A 402 -18.32 -1.13 9.69
C SER A 402 -19.63 -0.39 9.95
N VAL A 403 -19.59 0.64 10.80
CA VAL A 403 -20.75 1.47 11.12
C VAL A 403 -21.28 2.21 9.90
N LYS A 404 -20.40 2.67 9.00
CA LYS A 404 -20.74 3.32 7.72
C LYS A 404 -21.60 2.46 6.79
N LEU A 405 -21.37 1.15 6.79
CA LEU A 405 -22.10 0.19 5.96
C LEU A 405 -23.40 -0.28 6.62
N SER A 406 -23.72 0.16 7.84
CA SER A 406 -25.00 -0.18 8.47
C SER A 406 -26.13 0.54 7.75
N SER A 407 -27.08 -0.21 7.20
CA SER A 407 -28.28 0.36 6.58
C SER A 407 -29.12 1.16 7.59
N HIS A 408 -29.08 0.74 8.85
CA HIS A 408 -29.89 1.30 9.94
C HIS A 408 -29.39 2.67 10.42
N LEU A 409 -28.07 2.91 10.43
CA LEU A 409 -27.55 4.27 10.70
C LEU A 409 -27.79 5.20 9.50
N HIS A 410 -27.80 4.67 8.28
CA HIS A 410 -28.21 5.41 7.08
C HIS A 410 -29.71 5.80 7.06
N LEU A 411 -30.55 5.13 7.86
CA LEU A 411 -31.99 5.41 8.02
C LEU A 411 -32.31 6.30 9.23
N LYS A 412 -31.45 6.32 10.27
CA LYS A 412 -31.65 7.10 11.51
C LYS A 412 -30.62 8.23 11.73
N THR A 413 -29.58 8.32 10.92
CA THR A 413 -28.56 9.36 10.96
C THR A 413 -28.37 9.86 9.53
N GLU A 414 -29.19 10.83 9.17
CA GLU A 414 -29.25 11.44 7.84
C GLU A 414 -28.04 12.38 7.59
N GLY A 415 -27.08 12.49 8.52
CA GLY A 415 -26.00 13.47 8.45
C GLY A 415 -24.98 13.26 7.33
N ASP A 416 -25.22 13.87 6.17
CA ASP A 416 -24.27 14.01 5.06
C ASP A 416 -22.90 14.55 5.50
N LEU A 417 -22.88 15.40 6.54
CA LEU A 417 -21.67 15.88 7.21
C LEU A 417 -20.90 14.77 7.93
N LEU A 418 -21.60 13.91 8.68
CA LEU A 418 -20.98 12.79 9.40
C LEU A 418 -20.35 11.79 8.43
N ILE A 419 -21.03 11.48 7.33
CA ILE A 419 -20.51 10.58 6.29
C ILE A 419 -19.19 11.12 5.73
N PHE A 420 -19.13 12.43 5.46
CA PHE A 420 -17.91 13.10 5.00
C PHE A 420 -16.77 13.02 6.03
N TRP A 421 -17.03 13.24 7.32
CA TRP A 421 -16.01 13.10 8.36
C TRP A 421 -15.51 11.67 8.51
N ILE A 422 -16.39 10.67 8.38
CA ILE A 422 -15.99 9.25 8.39
C ILE A 422 -15.10 8.93 7.18
N GLU A 423 -15.36 9.52 6.00
CA GLU A 423 -14.50 9.38 4.83
C GLU A 423 -13.12 9.96 5.05
N MET A 424 -13.06 11.16 5.64
CA MET A 424 -11.80 11.78 5.99
C MET A 424 -11.04 10.97 7.05
N ALA A 425 -11.74 10.42 8.04
CA ALA A 425 -11.14 9.58 9.07
C ALA A 425 -10.54 8.29 8.47
N GLU A 426 -11.18 7.70 7.48
CA GLU A 426 -10.64 6.54 6.76
C GLU A 426 -9.36 6.89 5.97
N LEU A 427 -9.28 8.10 5.39
CA LEU A 427 -8.02 8.60 4.79
C LEU A 427 -6.92 8.77 5.83
N VAL A 428 -7.23 9.34 7.01
CA VAL A 428 -6.27 9.52 8.11
C VAL A 428 -5.78 8.18 8.63
N ARG A 429 -6.67 7.18 8.79
CA ARG A 429 -6.29 5.82 9.21
C ARG A 429 -5.26 5.22 8.26
N ARG A 430 -5.51 5.32 6.95
CA ARG A 430 -4.61 4.77 5.93
C ARG A 430 -3.30 5.55 5.80
N TRP A 431 -3.35 6.87 5.95
CA TRP A 431 -2.17 7.73 6.02
C TRP A 431 -1.24 7.27 7.14
N MET A 432 -1.77 7.10 8.36
CA MET A 432 -1.01 6.59 9.51
C MET A 432 -0.47 5.17 9.25
N TRP A 433 -1.31 4.26 8.74
CA TRP A 433 -0.93 2.88 8.44
C TRP A 433 0.29 2.79 7.51
N LEU A 434 0.42 3.73 6.57
CA LEU A 434 1.45 3.71 5.54
C LEU A 434 2.86 3.91 6.11
N PHE A 435 3.03 4.78 7.11
CA PHE A 435 4.31 4.97 7.78
C PHE A 435 4.82 3.65 8.36
N LEU A 436 4.00 2.97 9.14
CA LEU A 436 4.34 1.70 9.78
C LEU A 436 4.52 0.56 8.77
N ARG A 437 3.74 0.57 7.67
CA ARG A 437 3.87 -0.42 6.59
C ARG A 437 5.21 -0.29 5.86
N VAL A 438 5.60 0.93 5.48
CA VAL A 438 6.86 1.19 4.78
C VAL A 438 8.04 0.90 5.70
N GLU A 439 7.96 1.33 6.96
CA GLU A 439 8.96 1.03 7.98
C GLU A 439 9.19 -0.49 8.13
N TRP A 440 8.11 -1.28 8.16
CA TRP A 440 8.21 -2.74 8.24
C TRP A 440 8.89 -3.36 7.03
N GLU A 441 8.57 -2.89 5.82
CA GLU A 441 9.19 -3.40 4.60
C GLU A 441 10.71 -3.12 4.59
N VAL A 442 11.12 -1.92 5.01
CA VAL A 442 12.54 -1.55 5.15
C VAL A 442 13.27 -2.43 6.17
N VAL A 443 12.65 -2.69 7.33
CA VAL A 443 13.22 -3.59 8.34
C VAL A 443 13.44 -4.99 7.77
N LYS A 444 12.45 -5.52 7.04
CA LYS A 444 12.51 -6.84 6.43
C LYS A 444 13.61 -6.94 5.36
N GLU A 445 13.77 -5.90 4.53
CA GLU A 445 14.85 -5.85 3.55
C GLU A 445 16.23 -5.82 4.20
N ARG A 446 16.41 -5.03 5.28
CA ARG A 446 17.67 -4.98 6.05
C ARG A 446 18.02 -6.33 6.65
N GLY A 447 17.05 -7.04 7.22
CA GLY A 447 17.23 -8.39 7.77
C GLY A 447 17.66 -9.42 6.71
N SER A 448 17.04 -9.36 5.52
CA SER A 448 17.39 -10.23 4.38
C SER A 448 18.82 -9.99 3.89
N ASN A 449 19.24 -8.72 3.77
CA ASN A 449 20.59 -8.36 3.34
C ASN A 449 21.67 -8.78 4.35
N ARG A 450 21.39 -8.68 5.67
CA ARG A 450 22.31 -9.15 6.71
C ARG A 450 22.53 -10.67 6.65
N SER A 451 21.49 -11.42 6.31
CA SER A 451 21.54 -12.89 6.21
C SER A 451 22.29 -13.38 4.95
N ARG A 452 22.50 -12.50 3.97
CA ARG A 452 23.20 -12.79 2.70
C ARG A 452 24.70 -12.49 2.72
N ARG A 453 25.20 -11.75 3.71
CA ARG A 453 26.65 -11.59 3.85
C ARG A 453 27.23 -12.93 4.29
N PRO A 454 28.10 -13.58 3.51
CA PRO A 454 28.78 -14.77 3.99
C PRO A 454 29.57 -14.36 5.23
N SER A 455 29.34 -15.05 6.35
CA SER A 455 30.29 -15.06 7.45
C SER A 455 31.59 -15.61 6.85
N TYR A 456 32.57 -14.74 6.61
CA TYR A 456 33.95 -15.21 6.46
C TYR A 456 34.31 -15.78 7.83
N SER A 457 34.06 -17.06 8.03
CA SER A 457 34.79 -17.84 9.01
C SER A 457 36.25 -17.78 8.59
N GLU A 458 37.11 -17.32 9.48
CA GLU A 458 38.56 -17.49 9.38
C GLU A 458 38.85 -18.96 9.12
N THR A 459 39.02 -19.32 7.86
CA THR A 459 39.62 -20.60 7.49
C THR A 459 41.09 -20.44 7.82
N SER A 460 41.53 -21.08 8.90
CA SER A 460 42.95 -21.20 9.27
C SER A 460 43.78 -21.55 8.04
N PHE A 461 44.53 -20.59 7.53
CA PHE A 461 45.47 -20.78 6.43
C PHE A 461 46.75 -21.40 7.00
N ASN A 462 46.67 -22.67 7.41
CA ASN A 462 47.86 -23.45 7.70
C ASN A 462 48.35 -24.12 6.42
N GLY A 463 49.53 -23.71 5.96
CA GLY A 463 50.34 -24.51 5.04
C GLY A 463 50.79 -23.78 3.78
N PHE A 464 51.68 -22.78 3.90
CA PHE A 464 52.69 -22.56 2.86
C PHE A 464 53.96 -23.33 3.26
N PRO A 465 54.54 -24.18 2.38
CA PRO A 465 55.83 -24.79 2.64
C PRO A 465 56.95 -23.79 2.31
N SER A 466 57.90 -23.64 3.24
CA SER A 466 59.12 -22.87 3.08
C SER A 466 60.03 -23.44 1.96
N PRO A 467 60.82 -22.60 1.26
CA PRO A 467 61.70 -23.06 0.21
C PRO A 467 63.06 -23.55 0.74
N GLY A 468 63.45 -24.75 0.30
CA GLY A 468 64.80 -25.09 -0.11
C GLY A 468 65.87 -25.42 0.95
N THR A 469 66.30 -26.69 0.99
CA THR A 469 67.73 -27.06 0.97
C THR A 469 67.89 -28.55 0.57
N PRO A 470 69.01 -28.96 -0.05
CA PRO A 470 69.07 -30.08 -1.00
C PRO A 470 69.68 -31.37 -0.44
N GLY A 471 69.35 -32.49 -1.09
CA GLY A 471 70.13 -33.73 -1.09
C GLY A 471 69.36 -34.94 -0.54
N THR A 472 69.12 -35.96 -1.36
CA THR A 472 70.00 -37.15 -1.49
C THR A 472 69.31 -38.17 -2.40
N MET A 473 70.10 -38.81 -3.27
CA MET A 473 69.76 -39.89 -4.19
C MET A 473 69.00 -41.06 -3.55
N GLY A 474 68.12 -41.71 -4.32
CA GLY A 474 67.51 -43.00 -3.98
C GLY A 474 66.64 -43.60 -5.09
N SER A 475 67.30 -44.41 -5.92
CA SER A 475 66.85 -45.43 -6.90
C SER A 475 65.38 -45.94 -6.87
N ALA A 476 64.81 -46.13 -8.07
CA ALA A 476 64.23 -47.39 -8.62
C ALA A 476 62.88 -47.23 -9.37
N MET A 477 62.99 -47.32 -10.71
CA MET A 477 62.16 -47.93 -11.80
C MET A 477 60.63 -48.20 -11.68
N PRO A 478 59.94 -48.33 -12.84
CA PRO A 478 58.51 -48.05 -13.02
C PRO A 478 57.64 -49.30 -13.26
N GLU A 479 56.32 -49.14 -13.16
CA GLU A 479 55.36 -50.08 -13.77
C GLU A 479 54.36 -49.35 -14.67
N GLU A 480 54.12 -50.02 -15.80
CA GLU A 480 53.31 -49.68 -16.96
C GLU A 480 51.84 -49.44 -16.64
N TYR A 481 51.14 -48.66 -17.47
CA TYR A 481 49.83 -49.11 -17.96
C TYR A 481 49.55 -48.58 -19.36
N GLU A 482 49.16 -49.52 -20.21
CA GLU A 482 49.01 -49.43 -21.66
C GLU A 482 47.88 -48.52 -22.14
N MET A 483 48.12 -48.07 -23.37
CA MET A 483 47.25 -47.38 -24.30
C MET A 483 46.25 -48.36 -24.94
N SER A 484 44.98 -47.98 -25.07
CA SER A 484 44.09 -48.55 -26.09
C SER A 484 43.13 -47.49 -26.62
N GLN A 485 43.26 -47.25 -27.92
CA GLN A 485 42.44 -46.39 -28.76
C GLN A 485 41.09 -47.04 -29.09
N GLY A 486 40.06 -46.25 -29.41
CA GLY A 486 38.88 -46.82 -30.06
C GLY A 486 37.65 -45.93 -30.20
N THR A 487 37.71 -44.99 -31.16
CA THR A 487 36.66 -44.64 -32.13
C THR A 487 35.19 -44.36 -31.71
N SER A 488 34.80 -43.10 -31.94
CA SER A 488 33.74 -42.63 -32.86
C SER A 488 32.38 -43.36 -32.94
N SER A 489 31.31 -42.63 -32.65
CA SER A 489 30.19 -42.47 -33.61
C SER A 489 29.24 -41.34 -33.18
N GLN A 490 28.84 -40.56 -34.19
CA GLN A 490 27.92 -39.44 -34.11
C GLN A 490 26.47 -39.86 -34.38
N LEU A 491 25.53 -39.12 -33.76
CA LEU A 491 24.20 -38.68 -34.26
C LEU A 491 23.10 -39.73 -34.55
N PRO A 492 21.82 -39.33 -34.72
CA PRO A 492 21.16 -38.06 -34.41
C PRO A 492 19.85 -38.16 -33.61
N ARG A 493 19.37 -36.96 -33.26
CA ARG A 493 18.03 -36.60 -32.78
C ARG A 493 16.89 -37.09 -33.70
N ALA A 494 15.76 -37.41 -33.06
CA ALA A 494 14.43 -37.00 -33.47
C ALA A 494 13.76 -36.33 -32.26
#